data_AF-A0A0N4X1S7-F1
#
_entry.id   AF-A0A0N4X1S7-F1
#
_cell.length_a   1.000
_cell.length_b   1.000
_cell.length_c   1.000
_cell.angle_alpha   90.00
_cell.angle_beta   90.00
_cell.angle_gamma   90.00
#
_symmetry.space_group_name_H-M   'P 1'
#
loop_
_entity.id
_entity.type
_entity.pdbx_description
1 polymer ?
#
loop_
_entity_poly.entity_id
_entity_poly.type
_entity_poly.pdbx_seq_one_letter_code
_entity_poly.pdbx_strand_id
1 'polypeptide(L)'
;LSNNAQGCRRMNAICRSGSPTDDSFMEFNLGIGGPNIAPTVTALLTCRADGKWYYTDGTASLAITDVSCSTTKAPATNCATCDPNDVVFKEGVDADETDAIREDLPNNAQGCRQMNAICESGSDTDTSFMEFNDVVGGPPIAPTVTARLVCRADQKWYYTEGGNSVAINKVTCSTTKVDPVETCATCDPSIVEFLTATSPDQTDAIMEELPNNAQGCKQMNAVCRSGTTDDSFMEFNGAIGGPDIAPTVTAVLTCRADQQWYFDDGVNALYVLEFQIAPQL
;
A
#
# COMPACT_ATOMS: atom_id res chain seq x y z
N LEU A 1 -28.22 11.09 0.10
CA LEU A 1 -29.58 10.87 0.66
C LEU A 1 -29.48 10.95 2.19
N SER A 2 -30.58 11.15 2.94
CA SER A 2 -30.52 11.05 4.40
C SER A 2 -30.06 9.66 4.82
N ASN A 3 -29.48 9.50 6.00
CA ASN A 3 -29.08 8.19 6.50
C ASN A 3 -30.28 7.25 6.64
N ASN A 4 -30.06 5.93 6.60
CA ASN A 4 -31.10 4.95 6.89
C ASN A 4 -31.44 4.96 8.40
N ALA A 5 -32.44 4.17 8.80
CA ALA A 5 -32.87 4.07 10.21
C ALA A 5 -31.76 3.59 11.16
N GLN A 6 -30.71 2.98 10.63
CA GLN A 6 -29.54 2.48 11.37
C GLN A 6 -28.37 3.50 11.36
N GLY A 7 -28.60 4.73 10.90
CA GLY A 7 -27.58 5.78 10.84
C GLY A 7 -26.58 5.63 9.68
N CYS A 8 -26.77 4.67 8.77
CA CYS A 8 -25.85 4.43 7.67
C CYS A 8 -26.13 5.32 6.45
N ARG A 9 -25.08 5.70 5.71
CA ARG A 9 -25.16 6.56 4.52
C ARG A 9 -25.88 5.84 3.36
N ARG A 10 -26.57 6.63 2.53
CA ARG A 10 -27.27 6.17 1.32
C ARG A 10 -26.92 7.03 0.11
N MET A 11 -26.75 6.40 -1.05
CA MET A 11 -26.52 7.06 -2.33
C MET A 11 -27.31 6.42 -3.47
N ASN A 12 -27.57 7.19 -4.52
CA ASN A 12 -28.13 6.66 -5.76
C ASN A 12 -27.01 6.54 -6.79
N ALA A 13 -26.80 5.34 -7.31
CA ALA A 13 -26.12 5.17 -8.59
C ALA A 13 -27.16 5.41 -9.70
N ILE A 14 -26.79 6.16 -10.74
CA ILE A 14 -27.71 6.52 -11.82
C ILE A 14 -27.01 6.31 -13.16
N CYS A 15 -27.58 5.44 -14.00
CA CYS A 15 -27.19 5.30 -15.41
C CYS A 15 -28.23 5.97 -16.28
N ARG A 16 -27.80 6.83 -17.21
CA ARG A 16 -28.68 7.48 -18.19
C ARG A 16 -28.17 7.15 -19.58
N SER A 17 -29.06 6.76 -20.48
CA SER A 17 -28.70 6.39 -21.84
C SER A 17 -28.41 7.62 -22.71
N GLY A 18 -28.83 8.80 -22.25
CA GLY A 18 -28.74 10.06 -22.99
C GLY A 18 -29.75 10.17 -24.13
N SER A 19 -30.65 9.20 -24.27
CA SER A 19 -31.63 9.10 -25.35
C SER A 19 -32.90 8.40 -24.86
N PRO A 20 -34.10 8.94 -25.13
CA PRO A 20 -35.35 8.31 -24.68
C PRO A 20 -35.69 7.00 -25.42
N THR A 21 -35.01 6.72 -26.54
CA THR A 21 -35.22 5.50 -27.33
C THR A 21 -34.22 4.40 -27.01
N ASP A 22 -33.19 4.71 -26.23
CA ASP A 22 -32.16 3.76 -25.83
C ASP A 22 -32.33 3.49 -24.33
N ASP A 23 -32.26 2.22 -23.94
CA ASP A 23 -32.26 1.84 -22.53
C ASP A 23 -30.84 1.90 -21.98
N SER A 24 -30.73 2.22 -20.70
CA SER A 24 -29.53 1.99 -19.92
C SER A 24 -29.63 0.68 -19.17
N PHE A 25 -28.47 0.10 -18.89
CA PHE A 25 -28.31 -0.97 -17.93
C PHE A 25 -27.15 -0.65 -16.98
N MET A 26 -27.28 -1.11 -15.75
CA MET A 26 -26.30 -0.93 -14.68
C MET A 26 -25.73 -2.30 -14.34
N GLU A 27 -24.41 -2.42 -14.30
CA GLU A 27 -23.73 -3.65 -13.89
C GLU A 27 -22.96 -3.36 -12.61
N PHE A 28 -23.10 -4.25 -11.63
CA PHE A 28 -22.26 -4.25 -10.44
C PHE A 28 -21.19 -5.33 -10.56
N ASN A 29 -19.98 -5.01 -10.07
CA ASN A 29 -18.85 -5.94 -9.97
C ASN A 29 -18.64 -6.76 -11.26
N LEU A 30 -18.64 -6.09 -12.42
CA LEU A 30 -18.37 -6.70 -13.74
C LEU A 30 -19.39 -7.73 -14.25
N GLY A 31 -20.63 -7.78 -13.75
CA GLY A 31 -21.68 -8.50 -14.48
C GLY A 31 -22.91 -8.99 -13.71
N ILE A 32 -23.08 -8.64 -12.43
CA ILE A 32 -24.19 -9.18 -11.62
C ILE A 32 -25.19 -8.07 -11.25
N GLY A 33 -26.41 -8.18 -11.79
CA GLY A 33 -27.65 -7.84 -11.08
C GLY A 33 -27.93 -6.37 -10.79
N GLY A 34 -27.92 -5.50 -11.79
CA GLY A 34 -28.50 -4.15 -11.66
C GLY A 34 -30.05 -4.13 -11.65
N PRO A 35 -30.68 -2.97 -11.43
CA PRO A 35 -32.12 -2.81 -11.60
C PRO A 35 -32.55 -3.05 -13.05
N ASN A 36 -33.86 -3.17 -13.28
CA ASN A 36 -34.43 -3.35 -14.61
C ASN A 36 -33.95 -2.27 -15.60
N ILE A 37 -33.71 -2.68 -16.84
CA ILE A 37 -33.32 -1.81 -17.94
C ILE A 37 -34.39 -0.76 -18.22
N ALA A 38 -33.96 0.48 -18.44
CA ALA A 38 -34.81 1.64 -18.75
C ALA A 38 -33.93 2.79 -19.25
N PRO A 39 -34.45 3.84 -19.90
CA PRO A 39 -33.64 4.98 -20.36
C PRO A 39 -32.89 5.71 -19.23
N THR A 40 -33.39 5.58 -18.00
CA THR A 40 -32.66 5.95 -16.78
C THR A 40 -32.83 4.85 -15.74
N VAL A 41 -31.73 4.23 -15.36
CA VAL A 41 -31.67 3.21 -14.30
C VAL A 41 -31.13 3.86 -13.03
N THR A 42 -31.82 3.67 -11.91
CA THR A 42 -31.37 4.16 -10.60
C THR A 42 -31.32 3.00 -9.62
N ALA A 43 -30.17 2.86 -8.95
CA ALA A 43 -30.00 1.89 -7.87
C ALA A 43 -29.70 2.60 -6.55
N LEU A 44 -30.41 2.20 -5.50
CA LEU A 44 -30.15 2.68 -4.15
C LEU A 44 -29.05 1.82 -3.52
N LEU A 45 -27.93 2.44 -3.20
CA LEU A 45 -26.81 1.82 -2.50
C LEU A 45 -26.82 2.27 -1.04
N THR A 46 -26.68 1.30 -0.14
CA THR A 46 -26.67 1.53 1.31
C THR A 46 -25.36 1.06 1.91
N CYS A 47 -24.67 1.95 2.62
CA CYS A 47 -23.51 1.60 3.41
C CYS A 47 -23.96 0.74 4.60
N ARG A 48 -23.15 -0.25 5.01
CA ARG A 48 -23.42 -1.09 6.20
C ARG A 48 -22.34 -0.92 7.26
N ALA A 49 -22.52 -1.60 8.40
CA ALA A 49 -21.63 -1.52 9.55
C ALA A 49 -20.19 -1.97 9.26
N ASP A 50 -19.98 -2.77 8.22
CA ASP A 50 -18.67 -3.22 7.73
C ASP A 50 -17.98 -2.18 6.81
N GLY A 51 -18.57 -1.00 6.63
CA GLY A 51 -18.05 0.06 5.78
C GLY A 51 -18.25 -0.17 4.28
N LYS A 52 -18.88 -1.27 3.86
CA LYS A 52 -19.10 -1.58 2.44
C LYS A 52 -20.43 -1.05 1.93
N TRP A 53 -20.50 -0.80 0.63
CA TRP A 53 -21.75 -0.43 -0.06
C TRP A 53 -22.49 -1.68 -0.52
N TYR A 54 -23.81 -1.70 -0.35
CA TYR A 54 -24.65 -2.81 -0.76
C TYR A 54 -25.79 -2.35 -1.66
N TYR A 55 -26.04 -3.15 -2.70
CA TYR A 55 -27.29 -3.14 -3.46
C TYR A 55 -28.20 -4.27 -2.94
N THR A 56 -29.51 -4.09 -3.03
CA THR A 56 -30.49 -5.13 -2.64
C THR A 56 -31.66 -5.07 -3.62
N ASP A 57 -31.93 -6.18 -4.29
CA ASP A 57 -33.01 -6.30 -5.28
C ASP A 57 -34.37 -6.73 -4.65
N GLY A 58 -34.40 -6.82 -3.32
CA GLY A 58 -35.53 -7.31 -2.53
C GLY A 58 -35.43 -8.79 -2.14
N THR A 59 -34.53 -9.55 -2.76
CA THR A 59 -34.32 -10.98 -2.50
C THR A 59 -32.90 -11.30 -2.06
N ALA A 60 -31.91 -10.66 -2.68
CA ALA A 60 -30.50 -10.81 -2.40
C ALA A 60 -29.86 -9.46 -2.14
N SER A 61 -28.77 -9.48 -1.37
CA SER A 61 -27.94 -8.30 -1.16
C SER A 61 -26.52 -8.58 -1.59
N LEU A 62 -26.02 -7.73 -2.47
CA LEU A 62 -24.68 -7.84 -3.05
C LEU A 62 -23.82 -6.68 -2.50
N ALA A 63 -22.61 -7.00 -2.04
CA ALA A 63 -21.61 -5.99 -1.73
C ALA A 63 -21.06 -5.44 -3.05
N ILE A 64 -21.11 -4.12 -3.24
CA ILE A 64 -20.73 -3.44 -4.47
C ILE A 64 -19.38 -2.77 -4.27
N THR A 65 -18.43 -3.14 -5.12
CA THR A 65 -17.11 -2.50 -5.22
C THR A 65 -16.99 -1.66 -6.48
N ASP A 66 -17.75 -1.99 -7.53
CA ASP A 66 -17.76 -1.26 -8.81
C ASP A 66 -19.17 -1.09 -9.36
N VAL A 67 -19.41 0.04 -10.01
CA VAL A 67 -20.65 0.35 -10.73
C VAL A 67 -20.30 0.79 -12.15
N SER A 68 -20.82 0.08 -13.13
CA SER A 68 -20.68 0.48 -14.54
C SER A 68 -22.04 0.69 -15.20
N CYS A 69 -22.08 1.65 -16.13
CA CYS A 69 -23.26 2.03 -16.87
C CYS A 69 -23.06 1.78 -18.35
N SER A 70 -24.06 1.22 -18.99
CA SER A 70 -24.04 0.92 -20.42
C SER A 70 -25.43 1.15 -21.02
N THR A 71 -25.57 1.00 -22.35
CA THR A 71 -26.82 1.29 -23.08
C THR A 71 -27.18 0.20 -24.09
N THR A 72 -28.45 0.02 -24.42
CA THR A 72 -28.91 -0.86 -25.51
C THR A 72 -28.72 -0.26 -26.89
N LYS A 73 -28.38 1.04 -26.98
CA LYS A 73 -27.95 1.66 -28.24
C LYS A 73 -26.91 0.77 -28.89
N ALA A 74 -27.19 0.33 -30.12
CA ALA A 74 -26.27 -0.50 -30.86
C ALA A 74 -24.88 0.15 -30.83
N PRO A 75 -23.82 -0.62 -30.57
CA PRO A 75 -22.47 -0.10 -30.70
C PRO A 75 -22.35 0.50 -32.10
N ALA A 76 -21.68 1.64 -32.21
CA ALA A 76 -21.10 1.96 -33.50
C ALA A 76 -20.23 0.76 -33.90
N THR A 77 -20.44 0.23 -35.09
CA THR A 77 -20.05 -1.10 -35.60
C THR A 77 -18.55 -1.46 -35.48
N ASN A 78 -17.73 -0.57 -34.93
CA ASN A 78 -16.28 -0.61 -34.90
C ASN A 78 -15.68 -0.88 -33.51
N CYS A 79 -16.44 -0.88 -32.40
CA CYS A 79 -15.86 -1.10 -31.07
C CYS A 79 -15.62 -2.59 -30.69
N ALA A 80 -16.05 -3.52 -31.54
CA ALA A 80 -15.80 -4.95 -31.36
C ALA A 80 -14.44 -5.39 -31.91
N THR A 81 -13.67 -4.48 -32.52
CA THR A 81 -12.50 -4.81 -33.35
C THR A 81 -11.20 -4.17 -32.86
N CYS A 82 -11.15 -3.53 -31.68
CA CYS A 82 -9.86 -3.05 -31.17
C CYS A 82 -8.86 -4.20 -31.06
N ASP A 83 -7.61 -3.93 -31.45
CA ASP A 83 -6.49 -4.82 -31.19
C ASP A 83 -6.06 -4.65 -29.72
N PRO A 84 -6.05 -5.71 -28.89
CA PRO A 84 -5.54 -5.63 -27.53
C PRO A 84 -4.06 -5.22 -27.46
N ASN A 85 -3.31 -5.36 -28.55
CA ASN A 85 -1.90 -4.95 -28.63
C ASN A 85 -1.70 -3.46 -28.93
N ASP A 86 -2.79 -2.70 -29.17
CA ASP A 86 -2.74 -1.24 -29.25
C ASP A 86 -2.44 -0.59 -27.89
N VAL A 87 -2.50 -1.37 -26.79
CA VAL A 87 -2.09 -0.97 -25.45
C VAL A 87 -0.85 -1.74 -25.05
N VAL A 88 0.24 -1.02 -24.75
CA VAL A 88 1.48 -1.58 -24.26
C VAL A 88 1.39 -1.77 -22.74
N PHE A 89 1.46 -3.01 -22.29
CA PHE A 89 1.58 -3.36 -20.88
C PHE A 89 3.07 -3.54 -20.56
N LYS A 90 3.63 -2.66 -19.73
CA LYS A 90 5.06 -2.67 -19.45
C LYS A 90 5.40 -3.67 -18.33
N GLU A 91 6.44 -4.46 -18.53
CA GLU A 91 7.05 -5.27 -17.49
C GLU A 91 7.80 -4.37 -16.49
N GLY A 92 7.77 -4.77 -15.22
CA GLY A 92 8.55 -4.13 -14.17
C GLY A 92 10.03 -4.51 -14.31
N VAL A 93 10.93 -3.52 -14.33
CA VAL A 93 12.37 -3.78 -14.52
C VAL A 93 13.21 -3.55 -13.26
N ASP A 94 12.66 -2.84 -12.29
CA ASP A 94 13.37 -2.44 -11.06
C ASP A 94 12.63 -2.92 -9.80
N ALA A 95 13.29 -2.81 -8.65
CA ALA A 95 12.75 -3.29 -7.38
C ALA A 95 11.43 -2.62 -6.96
N ASP A 96 11.16 -1.40 -7.43
CA ASP A 96 9.95 -0.63 -7.12
C ASP A 96 8.91 -0.70 -8.25
N GLU A 97 9.17 -1.44 -9.32
CA GLU A 97 8.20 -1.68 -10.40
C GLU A 97 7.57 -3.07 -10.27
N THR A 98 6.36 -3.21 -10.81
CA THR A 98 5.69 -4.51 -10.98
C THR A 98 5.15 -4.61 -12.40
N ASP A 99 4.83 -5.81 -12.84
CA ASP A 99 4.30 -6.04 -14.18
C ASP A 99 2.91 -5.43 -14.31
N ALA A 100 2.68 -4.74 -15.42
CA ALA A 100 1.34 -4.44 -15.87
C ALA A 100 0.75 -5.69 -16.53
N ILE A 101 -0.33 -6.22 -15.95
CA ILE A 101 -0.97 -7.45 -16.42
C ILE A 101 -2.22 -7.12 -17.22
N ARG A 102 -2.38 -7.76 -18.38
CA ARG A 102 -3.59 -7.73 -19.19
C ARG A 102 -4.45 -8.95 -18.89
N GLU A 103 -5.72 -8.72 -18.56
CA GLU A 103 -6.74 -9.77 -18.48
C GLU A 103 -7.85 -9.47 -19.51
N ASP A 104 -8.03 -10.36 -20.48
CA ASP A 104 -9.07 -10.23 -21.49
C ASP A 104 -10.45 -10.54 -20.90
N LEU A 105 -11.44 -9.69 -21.20
CA LEU A 105 -12.82 -9.87 -20.75
C LEU A 105 -13.75 -10.18 -21.94
N PRO A 106 -14.88 -10.86 -21.71
CA PRO A 106 -15.94 -10.97 -22.70
C PRO A 106 -16.41 -9.58 -23.15
N ASN A 107 -16.92 -9.42 -24.37
CA ASN A 107 -17.49 -8.13 -24.79
C ASN A 107 -18.59 -7.67 -23.82
N ASN A 108 -18.70 -6.36 -23.60
CA ASN A 108 -19.77 -5.81 -22.78
C ASN A 108 -21.14 -5.99 -23.47
N ALA A 109 -22.25 -5.65 -22.82
CA ALA A 109 -23.57 -5.83 -23.45
C ALA A 109 -23.85 -4.86 -24.63
N GLN A 110 -23.00 -3.86 -24.85
CA GLN A 110 -22.96 -3.11 -26.10
C GLN A 110 -22.17 -3.85 -27.20
N GLY A 111 -21.60 -5.02 -26.95
CA GLY A 111 -20.77 -5.74 -27.91
C GLY A 111 -19.36 -5.15 -28.10
N CYS A 112 -18.95 -4.16 -27.31
CA CYS A 112 -17.61 -3.60 -27.35
C CYS A 112 -16.61 -4.48 -26.59
N ARG A 113 -15.38 -4.57 -27.10
CA ARG A 113 -14.29 -5.26 -26.41
C ARG A 113 -13.93 -4.56 -25.12
N GLN A 114 -13.50 -5.34 -24.14
CA GLN A 114 -13.04 -4.86 -22.85
C GLN A 114 -11.92 -5.75 -22.33
N MET A 115 -11.07 -5.16 -21.50
CA MET A 115 -10.00 -5.87 -20.79
C MET A 115 -9.72 -5.16 -19.47
N ASN A 116 -9.17 -5.88 -18.50
CA ASN A 116 -8.62 -5.30 -17.29
C ASN A 116 -7.12 -5.06 -17.48
N ALA A 117 -6.68 -3.89 -17.05
CA ALA A 117 -5.31 -3.65 -16.67
C ALA A 117 -5.17 -3.85 -15.16
N ILE A 118 -4.16 -4.60 -14.74
CA ILE A 118 -3.95 -4.98 -13.34
C ILE A 118 -2.51 -4.66 -12.94
N CYS A 119 -2.35 -4.00 -11.80
CA CYS A 119 -1.08 -3.83 -11.10
C CYS A 119 -1.17 -4.54 -9.74
N GLU A 120 -0.27 -5.47 -9.47
CA GLU A 120 -0.21 -6.21 -8.20
C GLU A 120 1.14 -5.98 -7.51
N SER A 121 1.09 -5.62 -6.23
CA SER A 121 2.32 -5.36 -5.45
C SER A 121 2.96 -6.65 -4.93
N GLY A 122 2.22 -7.76 -4.97
CA GLY A 122 2.66 -9.07 -4.46
C GLY A 122 2.54 -9.22 -2.94
N SER A 123 2.15 -8.16 -2.21
CA SER A 123 1.94 -8.17 -0.76
C SER A 123 0.67 -7.40 -0.40
N ASP A 124 0.00 -7.75 0.70
CA ASP A 124 -1.15 -6.99 1.23
C ASP A 124 -0.73 -5.76 2.05
N THR A 125 0.55 -5.66 2.42
CA THR A 125 1.13 -4.50 3.12
C THR A 125 1.65 -3.41 2.18
N ASP A 126 1.94 -3.78 0.94
CA ASP A 126 2.46 -2.88 -0.08
C ASP A 126 1.31 -2.24 -0.85
N THR A 127 1.58 -1.14 -1.53
CA THR A 127 0.58 -0.54 -2.43
C THR A 127 1.11 -0.44 -3.84
N SER A 128 0.24 -0.74 -4.80
CA SER A 128 0.46 -0.55 -6.22
C SER A 128 -0.10 0.80 -6.68
N PHE A 129 0.56 1.39 -7.65
CA PHE A 129 0.11 2.55 -8.39
C PHE A 129 0.14 2.23 -9.88
N MET A 130 -0.98 2.54 -10.55
CA MET A 130 -1.13 2.38 -12.00
C MET A 130 -1.05 3.73 -12.67
N GLU A 131 -0.26 3.82 -13.74
CA GLU A 131 -0.17 5.01 -14.57
C GLU A 131 -0.47 4.68 -16.03
N PHE A 132 -1.21 5.58 -16.66
CA PHE A 132 -1.54 5.51 -18.07
C PHE A 132 -0.76 6.54 -18.87
N ASN A 133 -0.25 6.10 -20.02
CA ASN A 133 0.46 6.96 -20.98
C ASN A 133 1.58 7.81 -20.34
N ASP A 134 2.23 7.31 -19.28
CA ASP A 134 3.33 7.94 -18.53
C ASP A 134 2.99 9.26 -17.79
N VAL A 135 1.71 9.67 -17.73
CA VAL A 135 1.33 10.98 -17.15
C VAL A 135 -0.04 11.02 -16.46
N VAL A 136 -0.88 10.00 -16.64
CA VAL A 136 -2.25 10.00 -16.09
C VAL A 136 -2.33 8.95 -14.99
N GLY A 137 -2.52 9.39 -13.74
CA GLY A 137 -2.79 8.49 -12.63
C GLY A 137 -4.06 7.67 -12.89
N GLY A 138 -3.95 6.37 -12.68
CA GLY A 138 -5.05 5.41 -12.79
C GLY A 138 -5.99 5.43 -11.57
N PRO A 139 -6.69 4.32 -11.29
CA PRO A 139 -7.55 4.20 -10.12
C PRO A 139 -6.80 4.45 -8.80
N PRO A 140 -7.52 4.56 -7.65
CA PRO A 140 -6.91 4.70 -6.34
C PRO A 140 -5.89 3.60 -6.02
N ILE A 141 -4.81 3.97 -5.33
CA ILE A 141 -3.77 3.04 -4.88
C ILE A 141 -4.34 1.98 -3.94
N ALA A 142 -3.87 0.75 -4.10
CA ALA A 142 -4.24 -0.41 -3.30
C ALA A 142 -3.20 -1.52 -3.53
N PRO A 143 -3.13 -2.57 -2.69
CA PRO A 143 -2.27 -3.73 -2.95
C PRO A 143 -2.41 -4.29 -4.37
N THR A 144 -3.65 -4.35 -4.86
CA THR A 144 -4.01 -4.67 -6.24
C THR A 144 -4.85 -3.52 -6.82
N VAL A 145 -4.38 -2.92 -7.90
CA VAL A 145 -5.12 -1.89 -8.65
C VAL A 145 -5.61 -2.49 -9.96
N THR A 146 -6.91 -2.36 -10.22
CA THR A 146 -7.54 -2.87 -11.45
C THR A 146 -8.27 -1.74 -12.16
N ALA A 147 -8.04 -1.62 -13.47
CA ALA A 147 -8.70 -0.66 -14.32
C ALA A 147 -9.33 -1.35 -15.53
N ARG A 148 -10.64 -1.14 -15.72
CA ARG A 148 -11.37 -1.64 -16.88
C ARG A 148 -11.16 -0.70 -18.07
N LEU A 149 -10.59 -1.24 -19.14
CA LEU A 149 -10.42 -0.57 -20.42
C LEU A 149 -11.51 -1.03 -21.38
N VAL A 150 -12.19 -0.08 -22.03
CA VAL A 150 -13.27 -0.36 -22.99
C VAL A 150 -12.91 0.20 -24.35
N CYS A 151 -12.96 -0.65 -25.37
CA CYS A 151 -12.82 -0.23 -26.76
C CYS A 151 -14.01 0.63 -27.19
N ARG A 152 -13.75 1.73 -27.89
CA ARG A 152 -14.80 2.62 -28.42
C ARG A 152 -14.86 2.61 -29.94
N ALA A 153 -15.84 3.35 -30.48
CA ALA A 153 -16.15 3.43 -31.90
C ALA A 153 -14.99 3.92 -32.78
N ASP A 154 -14.07 4.68 -32.20
CA ASP A 154 -12.85 5.21 -32.82
C ASP A 154 -11.67 4.21 -32.74
N GLN A 155 -11.93 2.97 -32.33
CA GLN A 155 -10.94 1.89 -32.22
C GLN A 155 -9.80 2.20 -31.25
N LYS A 156 -10.08 2.98 -30.21
CA LYS A 156 -9.15 3.21 -29.11
C LYS A 156 -9.69 2.62 -27.82
N TRP A 157 -8.76 2.25 -26.95
CA TRP A 157 -9.05 1.79 -25.58
C TRP A 157 -9.21 2.98 -24.65
N TYR A 158 -10.24 2.97 -23.81
CA TYR A 158 -10.50 4.06 -22.87
C TYR A 158 -10.63 3.55 -21.44
N TYR A 159 -9.97 4.24 -20.52
CA TYR A 159 -10.28 4.20 -19.09
C TYR A 159 -11.30 5.31 -18.78
N THR A 160 -12.22 5.06 -17.86
CA THR A 160 -13.23 6.06 -17.45
C THR A 160 -13.39 6.06 -15.94
N GLU A 161 -13.21 7.22 -15.33
CA GLU A 161 -13.38 7.44 -13.90
C GLU A 161 -14.04 8.80 -13.65
N GLY A 162 -15.01 8.85 -12.74
CA GLY A 162 -15.68 10.11 -12.38
C GLY A 162 -16.36 10.84 -13.54
N GLY A 163 -16.65 10.14 -14.64
CA GLY A 163 -17.20 10.72 -15.88
C GLY A 163 -16.15 11.28 -16.85
N ASN A 164 -14.87 11.30 -16.47
CA ASN A 164 -13.77 11.63 -17.37
C ASN A 164 -13.30 10.37 -18.10
N SER A 165 -12.99 10.49 -19.38
CA SER A 165 -12.49 9.37 -20.19
C SER A 165 -11.17 9.75 -20.85
N VAL A 166 -10.19 8.85 -20.78
CA VAL A 166 -8.86 9.04 -21.36
C VAL A 166 -8.57 7.86 -22.28
N ALA A 167 -8.05 8.15 -23.47
CA ALA A 167 -7.58 7.12 -24.40
C ALA A 167 -6.25 6.57 -23.90
N ILE A 168 -6.12 5.25 -23.84
CA ILE A 168 -5.00 4.53 -23.25
C ILE A 168 -4.25 3.79 -24.34
N ASN A 169 -2.94 3.95 -24.40
CA ASN A 169 -2.04 3.20 -25.27
C ASN A 169 -0.86 2.59 -24.52
N LYS A 170 -0.71 2.90 -23.22
CA LYS A 170 0.33 2.35 -22.37
C LYS A 170 -0.13 2.26 -20.92
N VAL A 171 0.24 1.19 -20.25
CA VAL A 171 0.04 0.96 -18.82
C VAL A 171 1.39 0.67 -18.17
N THR A 172 1.69 1.37 -17.09
CA THR A 172 2.84 1.13 -16.21
C THR A 172 2.36 0.92 -14.79
N CYS A 173 3.09 0.10 -14.04
CA CYS A 173 2.79 -0.19 -12.64
C CYS A 173 4.03 0.06 -11.79
N SER A 174 3.83 0.69 -10.65
CA SER A 174 4.86 0.89 -9.62
C SER A 174 4.32 0.44 -8.27
N THR A 175 5.22 0.17 -7.34
CA THR A 175 4.89 -0.28 -6.00
C THR A 175 5.63 0.56 -4.98
N THR A 176 5.00 0.81 -3.85
CA THR A 176 5.71 1.21 -2.64
C THR A 176 5.85 -0.04 -1.80
N LYS A 177 7.06 -0.60 -1.81
CA LYS A 177 7.41 -1.66 -0.88
C LYS A 177 7.54 -1.02 0.50
N VAL A 178 6.69 -1.44 1.42
CA VAL A 178 7.01 -1.28 2.83
C VAL A 178 8.07 -2.34 3.07
N ASP A 179 9.34 -1.92 3.13
CA ASP A 179 10.45 -2.85 3.40
C ASP A 179 10.01 -3.83 4.48
N PRO A 180 9.96 -5.15 4.18
CA PRO A 180 9.44 -6.11 5.12
C PRO A 180 10.28 -5.98 6.39
N VAL A 181 9.57 -5.77 7.49
CA VAL A 181 10.08 -5.63 8.86
C VAL A 181 10.69 -6.97 9.36
N GLU A 182 11.24 -7.79 8.47
CA GLU A 182 11.52 -9.20 8.73
C GLU A 182 13.00 -9.51 9.02
N THR A 183 13.90 -8.52 9.03
CA THR A 183 15.32 -8.78 9.36
C THR A 183 15.83 -8.09 10.61
N CYS A 184 15.08 -7.16 11.21
CA CYS A 184 15.52 -6.50 12.45
C CYS A 184 15.03 -7.18 13.75
N ALA A 185 14.25 -8.25 13.66
CA ALA A 185 13.81 -9.02 14.83
C ALA A 185 14.80 -10.15 15.22
N THR A 186 15.81 -10.42 14.40
CA THR A 186 16.68 -11.59 14.52
C THR A 186 18.12 -11.28 14.91
N CYS A 187 18.47 -10.03 15.27
CA CYS A 187 19.82 -9.75 15.74
C CYS A 187 20.20 -10.66 16.91
N ASP A 188 21.44 -11.15 16.83
CA ASP A 188 22.13 -11.86 17.89
C ASP A 188 22.79 -10.80 18.81
N PRO A 189 22.39 -10.69 20.09
CA PRO A 189 23.01 -9.74 21.01
C PRO A 189 24.49 -10.08 21.30
N SER A 190 24.94 -11.32 21.08
CA SER A 190 26.31 -11.73 21.34
C SER A 190 27.35 -11.18 20.35
N ILE A 191 26.91 -10.51 19.28
CA ILE A 191 27.78 -9.81 18.32
C ILE A 191 28.35 -8.52 18.94
N VAL A 192 27.65 -7.92 19.91
CA VAL A 192 28.14 -6.75 20.63
C VAL A 192 28.90 -7.22 21.87
N GLU A 193 30.18 -6.90 21.94
CA GLU A 193 31.00 -7.22 23.10
C GLU A 193 30.80 -6.17 24.20
N PHE A 194 30.26 -6.61 25.34
CA PHE A 194 30.11 -5.80 26.56
C PHE A 194 31.31 -6.07 27.47
N LEU A 195 32.26 -5.12 27.49
CA LEU A 195 33.51 -5.30 28.22
C LEU A 195 33.31 -5.20 29.74
N THR A 196 34.06 -6.03 30.47
CA THR A 196 34.14 -5.97 31.94
C THR A 196 35.26 -5.04 32.39
N ALA A 197 35.08 -4.45 33.56
CA ALA A 197 36.07 -3.56 34.15
C ALA A 197 37.38 -4.30 34.43
N THR A 198 38.49 -3.76 33.93
CA THR A 198 39.83 -4.33 34.14
C THR A 198 40.68 -3.53 35.14
N SER A 199 40.20 -2.35 35.54
CA SER A 199 40.84 -1.48 36.52
C SER A 199 39.80 -0.85 37.45
N PRO A 200 40.20 -0.30 38.62
CA PRO A 200 39.30 0.37 39.56
C PRO A 200 38.58 1.59 38.95
N ASP A 201 39.20 2.19 37.94
CA ASP A 201 38.67 3.33 37.20
C ASP A 201 37.88 2.84 35.99
N GLN A 202 37.18 1.70 36.06
CA GLN A 202 36.28 1.21 35.02
C GLN A 202 35.03 0.60 35.65
N THR A 203 33.93 0.61 34.91
CA THR A 203 32.66 -0.04 35.29
C THR A 203 32.37 -1.14 34.29
N ASP A 204 31.67 -2.18 34.76
CA ASP A 204 31.16 -3.20 33.86
C ASP A 204 30.09 -2.62 32.92
N ALA A 205 30.17 -3.02 31.66
CA ALA A 205 29.12 -2.84 30.70
C ALA A 205 28.00 -3.86 30.92
N ILE A 206 26.76 -3.41 31.07
CA ILE A 206 25.62 -4.30 31.28
C ILE A 206 24.68 -4.21 30.09
N MET A 207 24.35 -5.36 29.51
CA MET A 207 23.28 -5.49 28.52
C MET A 207 21.96 -5.78 29.25
N GLU A 208 20.91 -5.01 28.93
CA GLU A 208 19.54 -5.30 29.34
C GLU A 208 18.66 -5.44 28.09
N GLU A 209 18.06 -6.62 27.87
CA GLU A 209 17.14 -6.83 26.73
C GLU A 209 15.86 -6.00 26.89
N LEU A 210 15.38 -5.43 25.79
CA LEU A 210 14.13 -4.68 25.72
C LEU A 210 13.11 -5.40 24.84
N PRO A 211 11.80 -5.15 25.04
CA PRO A 211 10.80 -5.51 24.05
C PRO A 211 11.13 -4.90 22.68
N ASN A 212 10.70 -5.57 21.61
CA ASN A 212 10.84 -5.01 20.28
C ASN A 212 10.11 -3.65 20.17
N ASN A 213 10.63 -2.74 19.33
CA ASN A 213 10.00 -1.43 19.11
C ASN A 213 8.67 -1.55 18.34
N ALA A 214 8.01 -0.41 18.09
CA ALA A 214 6.76 -0.37 17.33
C ALA A 214 6.90 -0.91 15.90
N GLN A 215 8.11 -0.85 15.35
CA GLN A 215 8.51 -1.42 14.07
C GLN A 215 8.99 -2.87 14.21
N GLY A 216 8.70 -3.59 15.29
CA GLY A 216 9.05 -5.01 15.45
C GLY A 216 10.56 -5.32 15.58
N CYS A 217 11.45 -4.33 15.59
CA CYS A 217 12.89 -4.53 15.69
C CYS A 217 13.33 -4.80 17.13
N LYS A 218 14.29 -5.72 17.30
CA LYS A 218 14.91 -5.98 18.59
C LYS A 218 15.62 -4.73 19.13
N GLN A 219 15.52 -4.53 20.44
CA GLN A 219 16.20 -3.47 21.15
C GLN A 219 16.92 -4.03 22.38
N MET A 220 18.00 -3.37 22.77
CA MET A 220 18.66 -3.61 24.05
C MET A 220 19.22 -2.31 24.61
N ASN A 221 19.26 -2.20 25.92
CA ASN A 221 20.00 -1.15 26.59
C ASN A 221 21.44 -1.61 26.83
N ALA A 222 22.38 -0.74 26.48
CA ALA A 222 23.72 -0.78 27.02
C ALA A 222 23.79 0.20 28.21
N VAL A 223 24.04 -0.33 29.40
CA VAL A 223 23.97 0.40 30.66
C VAL A 223 25.36 0.45 31.29
N CYS A 224 25.77 1.66 31.66
CA CYS A 224 26.95 1.95 32.47
C CYS A 224 26.49 2.44 33.84
N ARG A 225 27.07 1.92 34.93
CA ARG A 225 26.83 2.43 36.29
C ARG A 225 28.17 2.65 36.97
N SER A 226 28.54 3.90 37.24
CA SER A 226 29.83 4.24 37.88
C SER A 226 30.01 3.58 39.25
N GLY A 227 28.90 3.26 39.93
CA GLY A 227 28.93 2.73 41.29
C GLY A 227 29.29 3.78 42.35
N THR A 228 29.65 5.00 41.94
CA THR A 228 29.94 6.16 42.79
C THR A 228 29.02 7.32 42.41
N THR A 229 29.25 8.51 42.97
CA THR A 229 28.61 9.76 42.51
C THR A 229 29.31 10.35 41.29
N ASP A 230 30.41 9.75 40.84
CA ASP A 230 31.20 10.27 39.74
C ASP A 230 30.54 9.94 38.43
N ASP A 231 30.75 10.84 37.47
CA ASP A 231 30.18 10.75 36.15
C ASP A 231 30.91 9.70 35.30
N SER A 232 30.16 8.99 34.47
CA SER A 232 30.67 8.06 33.46
C SER A 232 30.30 8.55 32.07
N PHE A 233 31.09 8.13 31.08
CA PHE A 233 30.74 8.27 29.68
C PHE A 233 30.85 6.92 28.97
N MET A 234 30.28 6.83 27.78
CA MET A 234 30.16 5.59 27.04
C MET A 234 30.91 5.69 25.72
N GLU A 235 31.73 4.69 25.44
CA GLU A 235 32.46 4.57 24.19
C GLU A 235 31.93 3.38 23.37
N PHE A 236 31.72 3.63 22.09
CA PHE A 236 31.38 2.61 21.11
C PHE A 236 32.56 2.45 20.14
N ASN A 237 33.01 1.22 19.94
CA ASN A 237 34.12 0.88 19.04
C ASN A 237 35.41 1.70 19.29
N GLY A 238 35.71 2.02 20.55
CA GLY A 238 36.88 2.82 20.92
C GLY A 238 36.78 4.33 20.63
N ALA A 239 35.57 4.84 20.37
CA ALA A 239 35.32 6.27 20.23
C ALA A 239 34.24 6.75 21.22
N ILE A 240 34.43 7.96 21.75
CA ILE A 240 33.39 8.65 22.53
C ILE A 240 32.21 8.94 21.60
N GLY A 241 31.07 8.30 21.87
CA GLY A 241 29.88 8.42 21.02
C GLY A 241 28.57 8.15 21.74
N GLY A 242 28.59 8.08 23.08
CA GLY A 242 27.43 7.78 23.90
C GLY A 242 26.53 8.96 24.26
N PRO A 243 25.45 8.70 25.01
CA PRO A 243 24.58 9.71 25.61
C PRO A 243 25.32 10.64 26.58
N ASP A 244 24.61 11.65 27.09
CA ASP A 244 25.14 12.60 28.07
C ASP A 244 25.80 11.92 29.27
N ILE A 245 26.90 12.53 29.70
CA ILE A 245 27.73 12.12 30.82
C ILE A 245 26.92 12.19 32.12
N ALA A 246 26.87 11.08 32.86
CA ALA A 246 26.11 10.96 34.11
C ALA A 246 26.61 9.77 34.95
N PRO A 247 26.24 9.66 36.25
CA PRO A 247 26.61 8.51 37.08
C PRO A 247 26.01 7.18 36.58
N THR A 248 24.94 7.25 35.79
CA THR A 248 24.38 6.13 35.05
C THR A 248 24.07 6.58 33.64
N VAL A 249 24.73 5.97 32.66
CA VAL A 249 24.53 6.25 31.23
C VAL A 249 23.82 5.05 30.61
N THR A 250 22.81 5.30 29.80
CA THR A 250 22.04 4.25 29.11
C THR A 250 21.86 4.61 27.66
N ALA A 251 22.29 3.71 26.78
CA ALA A 251 22.10 3.83 25.35
C ALA A 251 21.17 2.73 24.84
N VAL A 252 20.19 3.11 24.05
CA VAL A 252 19.32 2.15 23.35
C VAL A 252 20.00 1.76 22.05
N LEU A 253 20.32 0.48 21.92
CA LEU A 253 20.77 -0.12 20.67
C LEU A 253 19.56 -0.74 19.96
N THR A 254 19.42 -0.44 18.67
CA THR A 254 18.34 -0.98 17.84
C THR A 254 18.92 -1.81 16.71
N CYS A 255 18.42 -3.04 16.57
CA CYS A 255 18.74 -3.91 15.45
C CYS A 255 18.16 -3.34 14.15
N ARG A 256 18.92 -3.38 13.05
CA ARG A 256 18.47 -2.93 11.73
C ARG A 256 18.37 -4.08 10.74
N ALA A 257 17.93 -3.76 9.52
CA ALA A 257 17.62 -4.74 8.49
C ALA A 257 18.85 -5.55 8.00
N ASP A 258 20.05 -5.04 8.23
CA ASP A 258 21.34 -5.70 7.99
C ASP A 258 21.77 -6.64 9.14
N GLN A 259 20.90 -6.85 10.12
CA GLN A 259 21.14 -7.68 11.31
C GLN A 259 22.29 -7.16 12.18
N GLN A 260 22.55 -5.85 12.13
CA GLN A 260 23.55 -5.18 12.94
C GLN A 260 22.91 -4.27 14.01
N TRP A 261 23.66 -4.02 15.08
CA TRP A 261 23.24 -3.14 16.18
C TRP A 261 23.70 -1.71 15.96
N TYR A 262 22.79 -0.76 16.17
CA TYR A 262 23.07 0.66 16.02
C TYR A 262 22.65 1.46 17.25
N PHE A 263 23.51 2.40 17.66
CA PHE A 263 23.14 3.51 18.54
C PHE A 263 22.67 4.69 17.67
N ASP A 264 21.62 5.38 18.09
CA ASP A 264 21.09 6.56 17.40
C ASP A 264 21.03 7.74 18.38
N ASP A 265 21.71 8.83 18.05
CA ASP A 265 21.73 10.07 18.86
C ASP A 265 20.60 11.04 18.48
N GLY A 266 19.72 10.64 17.55
CA GLY A 266 18.65 11.45 16.96
C GLY A 266 19.08 12.21 15.70
N VAL A 267 20.37 12.18 15.33
CA VAL A 267 20.94 12.83 14.14
C VAL A 267 21.73 11.83 13.30
N ASN A 268 22.49 10.95 13.93
CA ASN A 268 23.37 9.97 13.33
C ASN A 268 23.11 8.59 13.91
N ALA A 269 23.35 7.57 13.09
CA ALA A 269 23.34 6.19 13.50
C ALA A 269 24.75 5.62 13.46
N LEU A 270 25.22 5.14 14.61
CA LEU A 270 26.53 4.51 14.75
C LEU A 270 26.38 3.00 14.87
N TYR A 271 27.02 2.26 13.97
CA TYR A 271 27.14 0.81 14.06
C TYR A 271 28.01 0.42 15.27
N VAL A 272 27.59 -0.56 16.07
CA VAL A 272 28.27 -0.95 17.31
C VAL A 272 28.70 -2.42 17.25
N LEU A 273 30.00 -2.64 17.48
CA LEU A 273 30.65 -3.96 17.61
C LEU A 273 31.18 -4.19 19.01
N GLU A 274 31.72 -3.13 19.62
CA GLU A 274 32.38 -3.20 20.93
C GLU A 274 31.93 -2.03 21.79
N PHE A 275 31.86 -2.28 23.09
CA PHE A 275 31.42 -1.34 24.09
C PHE A 275 32.40 -1.29 25.26
N GLN A 276 32.87 -0.07 25.59
CA GLN A 276 33.71 0.16 26.76
C GLN A 276 33.35 1.43 27.50
N ILE A 277 33.81 1.52 28.75
CA ILE A 277 33.59 2.65 29.63
C ILE A 277 34.94 3.15 30.14
N ALA A 278 35.07 4.47 30.17
CA ALA A 278 36.07 5.16 30.95
C ALA A 278 35.36 6.22 31.83
N PRO A 279 35.79 6.42 33.08
CA PRO A 279 35.39 7.54 33.91
C PRO A 279 36.05 8.81 33.39
N GLN A 280 35.40 9.96 33.63
CA GLN A 280 36.08 11.24 33.47
C GLN A 280 37.16 11.37 34.56
N LEU A 281 38.38 11.70 34.13
CA LEU A 281 39.46 12.16 35.02
C LEU A 281 39.14 13.54 35.61
#